data_AF-A0A934WWL9-F1
#
_entry.id   AF-A0A934WWL9-F1
#
_cell.length_a   1.000
_cell.length_b   1.000
_cell.length_c   1.000
_cell.angle_alpha   90.00
_cell.angle_beta   90.00
_cell.angle_gamma   90.00
#
_symmetry.space_group_name_H-M   'P 1'
#
loop_
_entity.id
_entity.type
_entity.pdbx_description
1 polymer ?
#
loop_
_entity_poly.entity_id
_entity_poly.type
_entity_poly.pdbx_seq_one_letter_code
_entity_poly.pdbx_strand_id
1 'polypeptide(L)'
;MFDKAKIDELTSNLKQFVKTNIKLAKLEATERATTIAPNVIALSIIALVLYLVLLFLSIGLSLYLSELLESTYGGFLIMGGFYLLVGIIFILGRKKILRNPIRDLIIKSIFRNY
;
A
#
# COMPACT_ATOMS: atom_id res chain seq x y z
N MET A 1 -37.16 33.38 -30.19
CA MET A 1 -37.71 32.26 -29.38
C MET A 1 -37.01 30.92 -29.66
N PHE A 2 -36.43 30.72 -30.84
CA PHE A 2 -35.77 29.46 -31.24
C PHE A 2 -34.43 29.14 -30.55
N ASP A 3 -33.65 30.14 -30.09
CA ASP A 3 -32.35 29.88 -29.45
C ASP A 3 -32.46 29.30 -28.03
N LYS A 4 -33.45 29.73 -27.23
CA LYS A 4 -33.58 29.29 -25.83
C LYS A 4 -33.89 27.79 -25.73
N ALA A 5 -34.78 27.30 -26.60
CA ALA A 5 -35.16 25.88 -26.62
C ALA A 5 -33.98 24.96 -26.96
N LYS A 6 -33.11 25.39 -27.89
CA LYS A 6 -31.92 24.63 -28.29
C LYS A 6 -30.86 24.60 -27.19
N ILE A 7 -30.69 25.70 -26.46
CA ILE A 7 -29.77 25.81 -25.31
C ILE A 7 -30.26 24.94 -24.14
N ASP A 8 -31.58 24.92 -23.88
CA ASP A 8 -32.17 24.09 -22.83
C ASP A 8 -32.05 22.59 -23.15
N GLU A 9 -32.25 22.20 -24.41
CA GLU A 9 -32.07 20.82 -24.88
C GLU A 9 -30.61 20.36 -24.79
N LEU A 10 -29.66 21.22 -25.19
CA LEU A 10 -28.22 20.94 -25.08
C LEU A 10 -27.78 20.80 -23.61
N THR A 11 -28.29 21.67 -22.73
CA THR A 11 -28.03 21.64 -21.29
C THR A 11 -28.63 20.40 -20.63
N SER A 12 -29.81 19.96 -21.09
CA SER A 12 -30.46 18.73 -20.64
C SER A 12 -29.63 17.49 -21.01
N ASN A 13 -29.19 17.40 -22.28
CA ASN A 13 -28.36 16.29 -22.76
C ASN A 13 -26.99 16.24 -22.05
N LEU A 14 -26.34 17.39 -21.84
CA LEU A 14 -25.12 17.51 -21.04
C LEU A 14 -25.31 17.07 -19.60
N LYS A 15 -26.40 17.49 -18.95
CA LYS A 15 -26.76 17.02 -17.60
C LYS A 15 -26.93 15.51 -17.56
N GLN A 16 -27.57 14.93 -18.57
CA GLN A 16 -27.80 13.49 -18.66
C GLN A 16 -26.49 12.72 -18.88
N PHE A 17 -25.60 13.22 -19.74
CA PHE A 17 -24.25 12.69 -19.94
C PHE A 17 -23.41 12.74 -18.66
N VAL A 18 -23.39 13.88 -17.97
CA VAL A 18 -22.64 14.04 -16.71
C VAL A 18 -23.22 13.13 -15.62
N LYS A 19 -24.54 13.02 -15.52
CA LYS A 19 -25.20 12.08 -14.57
C LYS A 19 -24.80 10.63 -14.83
N THR A 20 -24.77 10.22 -16.10
CA THR A 20 -24.41 8.85 -16.49
C THR A 20 -22.94 8.58 -16.19
N ASN A 21 -22.03 9.50 -16.52
CA ASN A 21 -20.61 9.36 -16.19
C ASN A 21 -20.36 9.30 -14.67
N ILE A 22 -21.04 10.14 -13.87
CA ILE A 22 -20.95 10.08 -12.40
C ILE A 22 -21.50 8.76 -11.86
N LYS A 23 -22.60 8.26 -12.43
CA LYS A 23 -23.19 6.98 -12.02
C LYS A 23 -22.28 5.80 -12.35
N LEU A 24 -21.66 5.80 -13.54
CA LEU A 24 -20.66 4.81 -13.95
C LEU A 24 -19.42 4.87 -13.04
N ALA A 25 -18.88 6.05 -12.77
CA ALA A 25 -17.74 6.22 -11.88
C ALA A 25 -18.03 5.73 -10.44
N LYS A 26 -19.25 6.01 -9.93
CA LYS A 26 -19.68 5.52 -8.62
C LYS A 26 -19.82 4.00 -8.58
N LEU A 27 -20.35 3.40 -9.65
CA LEU A 27 -20.53 1.96 -9.76
C LEU A 27 -19.18 1.24 -9.85
N GLU A 28 -18.28 1.74 -10.71
CA GLU A 28 -16.95 1.19 -10.89
C GLU A 28 -16.06 1.35 -9.65
N ALA A 29 -16.16 2.49 -8.95
CA ALA A 29 -15.49 2.70 -7.67
C ALA A 29 -15.99 1.72 -6.60
N THR A 30 -17.30 1.47 -6.57
CA THR A 30 -17.90 0.52 -5.62
C THR A 30 -17.45 -0.91 -5.94
N GLU A 31 -17.52 -1.33 -7.19
CA GLU A 31 -17.12 -2.66 -7.63
C GLU A 31 -15.64 -2.94 -7.36
N ARG A 32 -14.75 -1.99 -7.69
CA ARG A 32 -13.32 -2.06 -7.39
C ARG A 32 -13.04 -2.06 -5.89
N ALA A 33 -13.75 -1.25 -5.11
CA ALA A 33 -13.61 -1.24 -3.66
C ALA A 33 -14.04 -2.58 -3.05
N THR A 34 -15.14 -3.16 -3.51
CA THR A 34 -15.66 -4.44 -3.00
C THR A 34 -14.77 -5.62 -3.39
N THR A 35 -14.04 -5.57 -4.51
CA THR A 35 -13.08 -6.63 -4.89
C THR A 35 -11.70 -6.46 -4.24
N ILE A 36 -11.20 -5.24 -4.13
CA ILE A 36 -9.83 -4.98 -3.65
C ILE A 36 -9.77 -4.85 -2.12
N ALA A 37 -10.78 -4.22 -1.49
CA ALA A 37 -10.76 -3.97 -0.04
C ALA A 37 -10.66 -5.25 0.80
N PRO A 38 -11.41 -6.34 0.52
CA PRO A 38 -11.32 -7.56 1.32
C PRO A 38 -9.92 -8.18 1.27
N ASN A 39 -9.30 -8.19 0.08
CA ASN A 39 -7.96 -8.75 -0.12
C ASN A 39 -6.89 -7.92 0.61
N VAL A 40 -6.97 -6.59 0.54
CA VAL A 40 -6.04 -5.70 1.25
C VAL A 40 -6.19 -5.84 2.77
N ILE A 41 -7.42 -5.92 3.26
CA ILE A 41 -7.70 -6.09 4.70
C ILE A 41 -7.19 -7.45 5.17
N ALA A 42 -7.51 -8.54 4.46
CA ALA A 42 -7.04 -9.87 4.80
C ALA A 42 -5.51 -9.96 4.80
N LEU A 43 -4.85 -9.41 3.76
CA LEU A 43 -3.40 -9.37 3.68
C LEU A 43 -2.79 -8.53 4.82
N SER A 44 -3.42 -7.42 5.19
CA SER A 44 -2.98 -6.57 6.31
C SER A 44 -3.06 -7.32 7.65
N ILE A 45 -4.13 -8.09 7.87
CA ILE A 45 -4.28 -8.91 9.08
C ILE A 45 -3.19 -10.00 9.12
N ILE A 46 -2.98 -10.71 8.01
CA ILE A 46 -1.93 -11.74 7.92
C ILE A 46 -0.55 -11.12 8.16
N ALA A 47 -0.26 -9.98 7.54
CA ALA A 47 1.00 -9.26 7.73
C ALA A 47 1.19 -8.81 9.18
N LEU A 48 0.13 -8.35 9.85
CA LEU A 48 0.17 -7.98 11.27
C LEU A 48 0.50 -9.18 12.15
N VAL A 49 -0.16 -10.33 11.92
CA VAL A 49 0.11 -11.56 12.67
C VAL A 49 1.55 -12.03 12.45
N LEU A 50 2.02 -12.06 11.20
CA LEU A 50 3.41 -12.41 10.89
C LEU A 50 4.41 -11.46 11.54
N TYR A 51 4.11 -10.16 11.54
CA TYR A 51 4.94 -9.15 12.19
C TYR A 51 5.05 -9.40 13.71
N LEU A 52 3.92 -9.72 14.37
CA LEU A 52 3.91 -10.08 15.79
C LEU A 52 4.76 -11.33 16.06
N VAL A 53 4.56 -12.40 15.28
CA VAL A 53 5.35 -13.64 15.40
C VAL A 53 6.85 -13.32 15.28
N LEU A 54 7.22 -12.52 14.27
CA LEU A 54 8.62 -12.14 14.05
C LEU A 54 9.18 -11.33 15.23
N LEU A 55 8.38 -10.44 15.83
CA LEU A 55 8.75 -9.66 17.01
C LEU A 55 9.03 -10.59 18.20
N PHE A 56 8.14 -11.55 18.49
CA PHE A 56 8.35 -12.52 19.55
C PHE A 56 9.59 -13.41 19.30
N LEU A 57 9.80 -13.87 18.07
CA LEU A 57 11.02 -14.61 17.72
C LEU A 57 12.28 -13.77 17.97
N SER A 58 12.24 -12.48 17.66
CA SER A 58 13.38 -11.56 17.83
C SER A 58 13.70 -11.35 19.30
N ILE A 59 12.67 -11.20 20.14
CA ILE A 59 12.83 -11.15 21.60
C ILE A 59 13.42 -12.46 22.12
N GLY A 60 12.89 -13.61 21.67
CA GLY A 60 13.40 -14.93 22.06
C GLY A 60 14.87 -15.13 21.68
N LEU A 61 15.26 -14.76 20.45
CA LEU A 61 16.66 -14.79 20.00
C LEU A 61 17.54 -13.87 20.85
N SER A 62 17.07 -12.67 21.17
CA SER A 62 17.79 -11.72 22.00
C SER A 62 18.02 -12.27 23.41
N LEU A 63 17.01 -12.90 24.01
CA LEU A 63 17.13 -13.53 25.32
C LEU A 63 18.08 -14.73 25.29
N TYR A 64 17.99 -15.59 24.25
CA TYR A 64 18.90 -16.72 24.08
C TYR A 64 20.36 -16.27 23.92
N LEU A 65 20.61 -15.25 23.10
CA LEU A 65 21.96 -14.66 23.00
C LEU A 65 22.41 -14.03 24.32
N SER A 66 21.48 -13.42 25.06
CA SER A 66 21.81 -12.79 26.36
C SER A 66 22.22 -13.83 27.40
N GLU A 67 21.58 -15.00 27.40
CA GLU A 67 21.92 -16.12 28.26
C GLU A 67 23.28 -16.71 27.89
N LEU A 68 23.58 -16.88 26.59
CA LEU A 68 24.87 -17.37 26.11
C LEU A 68 26.03 -16.43 26.44
N LEU A 69 25.77 -15.11 26.46
CA LEU A 69 26.75 -14.10 26.81
C LEU A 69 26.87 -13.87 28.33
N GLU A 70 26.10 -14.60 29.16
CA GLU A 70 25.96 -14.38 30.61
C GLU A 70 25.65 -12.92 30.98
N SER A 71 25.07 -12.17 30.04
CA SER A 71 24.83 -10.74 30.17
C SER A 71 23.56 -10.35 29.43
N THR A 72 22.56 -9.93 30.19
CA THR A 72 21.27 -9.43 29.70
C THR A 72 21.44 -8.28 28.71
N TYR A 73 22.48 -7.46 28.85
CA TYR A 73 22.71 -6.33 27.96
C TYR A 73 23.34 -6.75 26.62
N GLY A 74 24.13 -7.84 26.62
CA GLY A 74 24.89 -8.28 25.45
C GLY A 74 24.01 -8.75 24.30
N GLY A 75 23.02 -9.60 24.57
CA GLY A 75 22.15 -10.12 23.51
C GLY A 75 21.24 -9.05 22.89
N PHE A 76 20.72 -8.12 23.70
CA PHE A 76 19.97 -6.97 23.19
C PHE A 76 20.83 -5.99 22.40
N LEU A 77 22.09 -5.76 22.79
CA LEU A 77 23.02 -4.91 22.03
C LEU A 77 23.34 -5.51 20.66
N ILE A 78 23.57 -6.82 20.58
CA ILE A 78 23.86 -7.50 19.31
C ILE A 78 22.64 -7.47 18.40
N MET A 79 21.44 -7.81 18.92
CA MET A 79 20.22 -7.73 18.11
C MET A 79 19.88 -6.31 17.71
N GLY A 80 20.01 -5.33 18.62
CA GLY A 80 19.82 -3.91 18.31
C GLY A 80 20.78 -3.42 17.23
N GLY A 81 22.06 -3.77 17.33
CA GLY A 81 23.07 -3.46 16.31
C GLY A 81 22.79 -4.12 14.97
N PHE A 82 22.32 -5.38 14.97
CA PHE A 82 21.88 -6.08 13.77
C PHE A 82 20.71 -5.37 13.09
N TYR A 83 19.66 -5.00 13.84
CA TYR A 83 18.54 -4.22 13.29
C TYR A 83 18.97 -2.86 12.75
N LEU A 84 19.92 -2.20 13.42
CA LEU A 84 20.48 -0.92 12.98
C LEU A 84 21.23 -1.07 11.65
N LEU A 85 22.05 -2.11 11.51
CA LEU A 85 22.73 -2.46 10.26
C LEU A 85 21.74 -2.76 9.13
N VAL A 86 20.72 -3.57 9.38
CA VAL A 86 19.65 -3.84 8.41
C VAL A 86 18.95 -2.55 7.99
N GLY A 87 18.65 -1.67 8.96
CA GLY A 87 18.05 -0.36 8.71
C GLY A 87 18.93 0.53 7.82
N ILE A 88 20.24 0.60 8.09
CA ILE A 88 21.21 1.35 7.27
C ILE A 88 21.25 0.79 5.84
N ILE A 89 21.33 -0.53 5.69
CA ILE A 89 21.31 -1.19 4.37
C ILE A 89 20.02 -0.85 3.61
N PHE A 90 18.87 -0.87 4.28
CA PHE A 90 17.59 -0.48 3.68
C PHE A 90 17.56 1.00 3.25
N ILE A 91 18.10 1.91 4.07
CA ILE A 91 18.14 3.34 3.76
C ILE A 91 19.06 3.61 2.56
N LEU A 92 20.23 2.97 2.51
CA LEU A 92 21.16 3.08 1.38
C LEU A 92 20.58 2.42 0.12
N GLY A 93 19.90 1.27 0.29
CA GLY A 93 19.22 0.52 -0.76
C GLY A 93 17.91 1.16 -1.23
N ARG A 94 17.32 2.12 -0.51
CA ARG A 94 16.01 2.72 -0.81
C ARG A 94 15.91 3.24 -2.25
N LYS A 95 17.01 3.78 -2.78
CA LYS A 95 17.06 4.31 -4.16
C LYS A 95 16.97 3.20 -5.22
N LYS A 96 17.42 1.97 -4.93
CA LYS A 96 17.34 0.83 -5.85
C LYS A 96 16.09 -0.03 -5.61
N ILE A 97 15.72 -0.26 -4.35
CA ILE A 97 14.64 -1.19 -3.96
C ILE A 97 13.25 -0.54 -4.09
N LEU A 98 13.06 0.73 -3.72
CA LEU A 98 11.76 1.40 -3.83
C LEU A 98 11.58 2.13 -5.17
N ARG A 99 12.63 2.78 -5.70
CA ARG A 99 12.47 3.71 -6.84
C ARG A 99 12.21 3.02 -8.17
N ASN A 100 12.70 1.79 -8.36
CA ASN A 100 12.58 1.07 -9.62
C ASN A 100 11.24 0.32 -9.77
N PRO A 101 10.78 -0.52 -8.81
CA PRO A 101 9.51 -1.23 -8.96
C PRO A 101 8.29 -0.32 -8.88
N ILE A 102 8.33 0.77 -8.09
CA ILE A 102 7.24 1.76 -8.05
C ILE A 102 7.12 2.50 -9.39
N ARG A 103 8.25 2.85 -10.02
CA ARG A 103 8.23 3.44 -11.37
C ARG A 103 7.64 2.49 -12.40
N ASP A 104 8.07 1.23 -12.41
CA ASP A 104 7.55 0.24 -13.37
C ASP A 104 6.08 -0.07 -13.15
N LEU A 105 5.60 -0.10 -11.90
CA LEU A 105 4.18 -0.25 -11.59
C LEU A 105 3.35 0.93 -12.09
N ILE A 106 3.83 2.17 -11.88
CA ILE A 106 3.14 3.38 -12.36
C ILE A 106 3.12 3.40 -13.90
N ILE A 107 4.25 3.10 -14.54
CA ILE A 107 4.35 3.07 -16.01
C ILE A 107 3.43 1.99 -16.57
N LYS A 108 3.42 0.77 -16.00
CA LYS A 108 2.57 -0.32 -16.47
C LYS A 108 1.08 -0.07 -16.23
N SER A 109 0.71 0.66 -15.17
CA SER A 109 -0.67 1.07 -14.88
C SER A 109 -1.19 2.09 -15.91
N ILE A 110 -0.33 3.03 -16.32
CA ILE A 110 -0.69 4.07 -17.30
C ILE A 110 -0.71 3.49 -18.73
N PHE A 111 0.28 2.68 -19.10
CA PHE A 111 0.38 2.14 -20.46
C PHE A 111 -0.50 0.91 -20.75
N ARG A 112 -1.06 0.25 -19.73
CA ARG A 112 -2.02 -0.86 -19.95
C ARG A 112 -3.43 -0.37 -20.30
N ASN A 113 -3.68 0.94 -20.25
CA ASN A 113 -4.97 1.54 -20.55
C ASN A 113 -5.00 2.32 -21.88
N TYR A 114 -4.00 2.07 -22.74
CA TYR A 114 -3.96 2.41 -24.17
C TYR A 114 -3.62 1.13 -24.95
#